data_AF-A0AA39GWR0-F1
#
_entry.id   AF-A0AA39GWR0-F1
#
_cell.length_a   1.000
_cell.length_b   1.000
_cell.length_c   1.000
_cell.angle_alpha   90.00
_cell.angle_beta   90.00
_cell.angle_gamma   90.00
#
_symmetry.space_group_name_H-M   'P 1'
#
loop_
_entity.id
_entity.type
_entity.pdbx_description
1 polymer ?
#
loop_
_entity_poly.entity_id
_entity_poly.type
_entity_poly.pdbx_seq_one_letter_code
_entity_poly.pdbx_strand_id
1 'polypeptide(L)'
;MMVQVKRSDWIHSEKMVRSKHKTVKSGFVEKKKEPVVVTAPKAASKKKFLPFPSDSFRHINDNVHSQLYLYHPVDKIVDTTEFQRLRRLKQTGLTHLVYPNTEHSRFTHSLGVYCLALEFIRKLAENQPDLKITSRDILCVAIAGLCHDLGHGPFSHTYETLLPPGTTWKHEYGSTQILRRIMNKDHVKAAFEKYLNYDDDIDFICEMINPPKEFIKDGQWVLEGRPIEKSYLYGFISNVHDSFDVDKYDYLLRDSKSSAPICLSACSITRIRDNMRVGFDARLGYHRLMYATKVREELMNVAQTRMKLHDSCYQHQKVRACEYMLKKALDLINHTTKFYGDDNRSYTLKDAHKDVGAFLRTDDSVVSLIRGIHPTHPEGVQAMKILEDIECRRIPPLVGETDIAHGASLEDFQSYVLENISRVVDDSELEDFFVLEKYLHCGMGETHPLSKILQYNHKTLAVSELEPIENDINWQRIWLNGSPGVKKLMVYASYNASETLKEALYNAIKAYSEEHQTTSPAKRTPTKVIVEQSTSTACRNLMDEEGVDGPSAHQEQQPSSSRSQRSRRNAPIPKRFQEDGEPQLQTTPLTTRTRGVQKTFSKSRSGRPLRNKVSASLSAESESP
;
A
#
# COMPACT_ATOMS: atom_id res chain seq x y z
N MET A 1 -13.48 40.09 30.71
CA MET A 1 -12.53 40.78 31.62
C MET A 1 -11.12 40.41 31.20
N MET A 2 -10.38 41.39 30.69
CA MET A 2 -9.01 41.26 30.20
C MET A 2 -8.01 41.08 31.35
N VAL A 3 -6.92 40.34 31.11
CA VAL A 3 -5.60 40.74 31.61
C VAL A 3 -4.60 40.61 30.46
N GLN A 4 -4.07 41.76 30.04
CA GLN A 4 -2.94 41.91 29.12
C GLN A 4 -1.64 41.68 29.88
N VAL A 5 -0.63 41.08 29.22
CA VAL A 5 0.78 41.30 29.56
C VAL A 5 1.52 41.69 28.28
N LYS A 6 2.19 42.85 28.33
CA LYS A 6 2.91 43.48 27.22
C LYS A 6 4.30 42.87 27.01
N ARG A 7 4.68 42.82 25.73
CA ARG A 7 6.03 42.66 25.18
C ARG A 7 6.94 43.84 25.56
N SER A 8 8.18 43.56 25.95
CA SER A 8 9.41 44.16 25.40
C SER A 8 10.59 43.82 26.30
N ASP A 9 11.56 43.04 25.82
CA ASP A 9 12.96 43.07 26.27
C ASP A 9 13.80 42.23 25.30
N TRP A 10 13.96 42.74 24.09
CA TRP A 10 14.98 42.27 23.14
C TRP A 10 15.59 43.49 22.42
N ILE A 11 16.90 43.36 22.18
CA ILE A 11 17.80 44.06 21.25
C ILE A 11 18.69 45.22 21.79
N HIS A 12 20.01 45.00 21.59
CA HIS A 12 21.16 45.91 21.31
C HIS A 12 22.27 45.87 22.38
N SER A 13 23.57 45.82 22.09
CA SER A 13 24.37 45.74 20.84
C SER A 13 25.86 45.50 21.18
N GLU A 14 26.64 45.11 20.18
CA GLU A 14 28.08 44.82 20.19
C GLU A 14 28.98 45.96 20.70
N LYS A 15 30.13 45.62 21.31
CA LYS A 15 31.38 46.40 21.16
C LYS A 15 32.65 45.60 21.46
N MET A 16 33.58 45.77 20.53
CA MET A 16 34.91 45.21 20.37
C MET A 16 35.95 45.96 21.25
N VAL A 17 36.87 45.25 21.92
CA VAL A 17 38.12 45.83 22.48
C VAL A 17 39.31 44.87 22.27
N ARG A 18 40.32 45.37 21.55
CA ARG A 18 41.67 44.79 21.37
C ARG A 18 42.48 44.90 22.67
N SER A 19 43.37 43.92 22.98
CA SER A 19 44.75 44.20 23.44
C SER A 19 45.59 42.94 23.80
N LYS A 20 46.64 42.74 22.99
CA LYS A 20 48.05 42.39 23.29
C LYS A 20 48.47 40.98 23.73
N HIS A 21 49.37 40.45 22.88
CA HIS A 21 50.23 39.29 23.01
C HIS A 21 51.21 39.31 24.20
N LYS A 22 51.52 38.11 24.72
CA LYS A 22 52.86 37.75 25.20
C LYS A 22 53.31 36.46 24.54
N THR A 23 54.43 36.56 23.83
CA THR A 23 55.14 35.47 23.15
C THR A 23 56.07 34.79 24.15
N VAL A 24 56.03 33.46 24.25
CA VAL A 24 57.18 32.64 24.69
C VAL A 24 57.31 31.48 23.71
N LYS A 25 58.45 31.43 23.01
CA LYS A 25 58.87 30.33 22.14
C LYS A 25 59.58 29.28 23.01
N SER A 26 59.27 27.99 22.82
CA SER A 26 60.27 26.92 22.93
C SER A 26 59.80 25.60 22.27
N GLY A 27 60.69 25.05 21.44
CA GLY A 27 60.89 23.60 21.28
C GLY A 27 59.85 22.78 20.51
N PHE A 28 59.92 22.75 19.19
CA PHE A 28 59.35 21.66 18.40
C PHE A 28 60.29 20.43 18.46
N VAL A 29 59.82 19.35 19.08
CA VAL A 29 60.36 17.99 18.92
C VAL A 29 59.27 17.17 18.25
N GLU A 30 59.50 16.76 17.01
CA GLU A 30 58.62 15.82 16.30
C GLU A 30 58.67 14.44 16.99
N LYS A 31 57.58 14.08 17.68
CA LYS A 31 57.29 12.67 17.97
C LYS A 31 56.32 12.15 16.92
N LYS A 32 56.81 11.23 16.08
CA LYS A 32 55.99 10.39 15.21
C LYS A 32 54.89 9.72 16.03
N LYS A 33 53.62 10.08 15.77
CA LYS A 33 52.46 9.32 16.26
C LYS A 33 52.28 8.12 15.34
N GLU A 34 52.47 6.92 15.89
CA GLU A 34 52.00 5.69 15.27
C GLU A 34 50.48 5.74 15.06
N PRO A 35 49.95 5.12 13.99
CA PRO A 35 48.52 5.10 13.74
C PRO A 35 47.83 4.30 14.84
N VAL A 36 46.95 4.97 15.58
CA VAL A 36 46.02 4.31 16.49
C VAL A 36 45.10 3.44 15.63
N VAL A 37 45.35 2.13 15.67
CA VAL A 37 44.42 1.13 15.17
C VAL A 37 43.14 1.27 15.97
N VAL A 38 42.09 1.79 15.32
CA VAL A 38 40.74 1.78 15.87
C VAL A 38 40.30 0.31 15.92
N THR A 39 40.56 -0.35 17.04
CA THR A 39 39.99 -1.66 17.33
C THR A 39 38.47 -1.50 17.39
N ALA A 40 37.76 -2.29 16.57
CA ALA A 40 36.32 -2.38 16.57
C ALA A 40 35.77 -2.50 18.00
N PRO A 41 34.64 -1.84 18.33
CA PRO A 41 34.04 -1.95 19.65
C PRO A 41 33.79 -3.42 19.96
N LYS A 42 34.25 -3.87 21.13
CA LYS A 42 34.02 -5.22 21.65
C LYS A 42 32.54 -5.54 21.52
N ALA A 43 32.24 -6.66 20.85
CA ALA A 43 30.91 -7.15 20.60
C ALA A 43 30.04 -7.02 21.87
N ALA A 44 29.03 -6.15 21.79
CA ALA A 44 27.90 -6.21 22.72
C ALA A 44 27.39 -7.65 22.73
N SER A 45 27.10 -8.20 23.92
CA SER A 45 26.63 -9.57 24.07
C SER A 45 25.56 -9.86 23.02
N LYS A 46 25.79 -10.89 22.19
CA LYS A 46 24.79 -11.38 21.23
C LYS A 46 23.51 -11.67 22.01
N LYS A 47 22.56 -10.72 22.00
CA LYS A 47 21.21 -10.95 22.51
C LYS A 47 20.68 -12.10 21.67
N LYS A 48 20.49 -13.26 22.28
CA LYS A 48 19.92 -14.43 21.61
C LYS A 48 18.46 -14.10 21.34
N PHE A 49 18.17 -13.51 20.19
CA PHE A 49 16.82 -13.51 19.64
C PHE A 49 16.32 -14.96 19.65
N LEU A 50 15.03 -15.18 19.92
CA LEU A 50 14.43 -16.48 19.68
C LEU A 50 14.71 -16.85 18.21
N PRO A 51 15.46 -17.94 17.95
CA PRO A 51 15.90 -18.26 16.61
C PRO A 51 14.67 -18.48 15.73
N PHE A 52 14.73 -17.95 14.50
CA PHE A 52 13.80 -18.44 13.48
C PHE A 52 14.05 -19.93 13.31
N PRO A 53 13.05 -20.74 12.95
CA PRO A 53 13.25 -22.18 12.81
C PRO A 53 14.35 -22.59 11.82
N SER A 54 14.79 -21.70 10.93
CA SER A 54 15.98 -21.88 10.09
C SER A 54 16.90 -20.66 10.13
N ASP A 55 18.21 -20.90 10.11
CA ASP A 55 19.24 -19.88 9.90
C ASP A 55 19.47 -19.56 8.42
N SER A 56 18.84 -20.30 7.49
CA SER A 56 18.91 -20.02 6.07
C SER A 56 17.95 -18.89 5.70
N PHE A 57 18.45 -17.86 5.02
CA PHE A 57 17.64 -16.74 4.56
C PHE A 57 18.09 -16.20 3.19
N ARG A 58 17.14 -15.58 2.49
CA ARG A 58 17.37 -14.76 1.31
C ARG A 58 17.28 -13.29 1.70
N HIS A 59 18.26 -12.50 1.26
CA HIS A 59 18.27 -11.06 1.45
C HIS A 59 17.48 -10.36 0.34
N ILE A 60 16.65 -9.38 0.71
CA ILE A 60 15.85 -8.57 -0.20
C ILE A 60 16.00 -7.09 0.17
N ASN A 61 16.33 -6.24 -0.80
CA ASN A 61 16.34 -4.79 -0.58
C ASN A 61 14.90 -4.25 -0.62
N ASP A 62 14.56 -3.41 0.36
CA ASP A 62 13.28 -2.73 0.42
C ASP A 62 13.50 -1.24 0.68
N ASN A 63 12.74 -0.39 0.00
CA ASN A 63 12.94 1.05 0.08
C ASN A 63 12.39 1.67 1.38
N VAL A 64 11.56 0.98 2.16
CA VAL A 64 11.03 1.45 3.44
C VAL A 64 11.87 0.89 4.60
N HIS A 65 12.14 -0.41 4.58
CA HIS A 65 12.80 -1.16 5.66
C HIS A 65 14.30 -1.39 5.43
N SER A 66 14.85 -0.88 4.33
CA SER A 66 16.24 -1.08 3.87
C SER A 66 16.58 -2.52 3.50
N GLN A 67 16.62 -3.43 4.48
CA GLN A 67 17.00 -4.82 4.30
C GLN A 67 15.98 -5.76 4.94
N LEU A 68 15.43 -6.64 4.12
CA LEU A 68 14.49 -7.69 4.54
C LEU A 68 15.18 -9.05 4.51
N TYR A 69 14.96 -9.84 5.56
CA TYR A 69 15.48 -11.20 5.69
C TYR A 69 14.34 -12.21 5.55
N LEU A 70 14.23 -12.82 4.37
CA LEU A 70 13.24 -13.85 4.07
C LEU A 70 13.80 -15.21 4.48
N TYR A 71 13.38 -15.71 5.64
CA TYR A 71 13.91 -16.93 6.22
C TYR A 71 13.22 -18.18 5.65
N HIS A 72 13.95 -19.28 5.56
CA HIS A 72 13.38 -20.60 5.27
C HIS A 72 12.52 -21.07 6.46
N PRO A 73 11.34 -21.70 6.26
CA PRO A 73 10.71 -22.12 5.00
C PRO A 73 9.80 -21.10 4.30
N VAL A 74 9.72 -19.86 4.80
CA VAL A 74 8.81 -18.82 4.27
C VAL A 74 9.12 -18.46 2.82
N ASP A 75 10.38 -18.62 2.39
CA ASP A 75 10.79 -18.49 1.00
C ASP A 75 9.98 -19.36 0.03
N LYS A 76 9.51 -20.54 0.48
CA LYS A 76 8.71 -21.46 -0.34
C LYS A 76 7.30 -20.95 -0.63
N ILE A 77 6.74 -20.11 0.24
CA ILE A 77 5.46 -19.43 -0.02
C ILE A 77 5.69 -18.32 -1.05
N VAL A 78 6.74 -17.52 -0.87
CA VAL A 78 7.06 -16.39 -1.76
C VAL A 78 7.33 -16.83 -3.19
N ASP A 79 8.02 -17.95 -3.38
CA ASP A 79 8.37 -18.49 -4.70
C ASP A 79 7.21 -19.26 -5.36
N THR A 80 5.95 -19.08 -4.93
CA THR A 80 4.76 -19.61 -5.61
C THR A 80 4.15 -18.65 -6.61
N THR A 81 3.47 -19.17 -7.64
CA THR A 81 2.74 -18.37 -8.64
C THR A 81 1.69 -17.44 -8.03
N GLU A 82 1.03 -17.91 -6.96
CA GLU A 82 -0.01 -17.21 -6.22
C GLU A 82 0.56 -15.99 -5.49
N PHE A 83 1.71 -16.14 -4.82
CA PHE A 83 2.36 -15.00 -4.18
C PHE A 83 2.99 -14.04 -5.21
N GLN A 84 3.61 -14.58 -6.26
CA GLN A 84 4.22 -13.77 -7.34
C GLN A 84 3.17 -12.97 -8.13
N ARG A 85 1.90 -13.37 -8.13
CA ARG A 85 0.78 -12.59 -8.69
C ARG A 85 0.69 -11.19 -8.09
N LEU A 86 1.01 -11.03 -6.80
CA LEU A 86 0.95 -9.74 -6.10
C LEU A 86 1.85 -8.66 -6.72
N ARG A 87 2.84 -9.03 -7.55
CA ARG A 87 3.67 -8.07 -8.30
C ARG A 87 2.89 -7.29 -9.36
N ARG A 88 1.79 -7.86 -9.85
CA ARG A 88 0.95 -7.31 -10.92
C ARG A 88 -0.31 -6.62 -10.36
N LEU A 89 -0.36 -6.41 -9.06
CA LEU A 89 -1.42 -5.68 -8.37
C LEU A 89 -0.82 -4.45 -7.69
N LYS A 90 -1.23 -3.27 -8.13
CA LYS A 90 -0.84 -2.01 -7.46
C LYS A 90 -1.49 -1.93 -6.07
N GLN A 91 -0.69 -1.60 -5.06
CA GLN A 91 -1.16 -1.45 -3.67
C GLN A 91 -2.35 -0.50 -3.59
N THR A 92 -2.19 0.68 -4.20
CA THR A 92 -3.11 1.81 -4.11
C THR A 92 -3.93 2.01 -5.38
N GLY A 93 -4.17 0.94 -6.17
CA GLY A 93 -5.04 0.95 -7.34
C GLY A 93 -4.73 2.07 -8.36
N LEU A 94 -5.71 2.92 -8.64
CA LEU A 94 -5.60 4.00 -9.64
C LEU A 94 -4.96 5.29 -9.13
N THR A 95 -4.48 5.33 -7.88
CA THR A 95 -3.81 6.54 -7.33
C THR A 95 -2.63 7.00 -8.16
N HIS A 96 -1.94 6.10 -8.88
CA HIS A 96 -0.83 6.43 -9.77
C HIS A 96 -1.21 7.40 -10.90
N LEU A 97 -2.50 7.49 -11.24
CA LEU A 97 -3.03 8.48 -12.17
C LEU A 97 -3.02 9.90 -11.58
N VAL A 98 -2.83 10.09 -10.27
CA VAL A 98 -2.70 11.42 -9.64
C VAL A 98 -1.33 11.59 -9.01
N TYR A 99 -0.79 10.52 -8.43
CA TYR A 99 0.51 10.45 -7.78
C TYR A 99 1.42 9.47 -8.54
N PRO A 100 2.16 9.90 -9.58
CA PRO A 100 2.82 8.97 -10.52
C PRO A 100 3.80 7.96 -9.90
N ASN A 101 4.24 8.17 -8.65
CA ASN A 101 5.14 7.25 -7.95
C ASN A 101 4.41 6.18 -7.12
N THR A 102 3.07 6.21 -6.99
CA THR A 102 2.28 5.20 -6.27
C THR A 102 2.03 3.95 -7.11
N GLU A 103 3.11 3.42 -7.69
CA GLU A 103 3.12 2.22 -8.55
C GLU A 103 3.61 0.97 -7.84
N HIS A 104 3.92 1.07 -6.54
CA HIS A 104 4.37 -0.08 -5.74
C HIS A 104 3.29 -1.16 -5.67
N SER A 105 3.77 -2.40 -5.59
CA SER A 105 2.93 -3.59 -5.67
C SER A 105 2.53 -4.12 -4.30
N ARG A 106 1.43 -4.87 -4.24
CA ARG A 106 1.07 -5.65 -3.03
C ARG A 106 2.19 -6.59 -2.61
N PHE A 107 2.95 -7.13 -3.55
CA PHE A 107 4.11 -7.97 -3.27
C PHE A 107 5.12 -7.29 -2.34
N THR A 108 5.48 -6.03 -2.63
CA THR A 108 6.43 -5.27 -1.82
C THR A 108 5.88 -4.92 -0.43
N HIS A 109 4.58 -4.61 -0.36
CA HIS A 109 3.90 -4.37 0.89
C HIS A 109 3.84 -5.63 1.77
N SER A 110 3.40 -6.77 1.23
CA SER A 110 3.35 -8.05 1.94
C SER A 110 4.71 -8.48 2.52
N LEU A 111 5.81 -8.25 1.79
CA LEU A 111 7.16 -8.50 2.32
C LEU A 111 7.52 -7.56 3.48
N GLY A 112 7.10 -6.31 3.41
CA GLY A 112 7.30 -5.35 4.50
C GLY A 112 6.48 -5.69 5.75
N VAL A 113 5.21 -6.10 5.59
CA VAL A 113 4.35 -6.56 6.69
C VAL A 113 4.93 -7.82 7.34
N TYR A 114 5.42 -8.78 6.56
CA TYR A 114 6.17 -9.93 7.07
C TYR A 114 7.36 -9.51 7.96
N CYS A 115 8.12 -8.50 7.55
CA CYS A 115 9.26 -8.01 8.32
C CYS A 115 8.84 -7.39 9.64
N LEU A 116 7.84 -6.49 9.60
CA LEU A 116 7.32 -5.86 10.81
C LEU A 116 6.69 -6.89 11.75
N ALA A 117 5.94 -7.85 11.23
CA ALA A 117 5.38 -8.95 12.01
C ALA A 117 6.48 -9.69 12.80
N LEU A 118 7.58 -10.07 12.14
CA LEU A 118 8.74 -10.71 12.77
C LEU A 118 9.41 -9.85 13.83
N GLU A 119 9.66 -8.58 13.52
CA GLU A 119 10.30 -7.67 14.46
C GLU A 119 9.45 -7.45 15.70
N PHE A 120 8.15 -7.21 15.53
CA PHE A 120 7.24 -6.95 16.63
C PHE A 120 7.08 -8.16 17.54
N ILE A 121 6.88 -9.36 16.99
CA ILE A 121 6.65 -10.56 17.83
C ILE A 121 7.92 -10.97 18.58
N ARG A 122 9.09 -10.87 17.94
CA ARG A 122 10.38 -11.11 18.60
C ARG A 122 10.61 -10.09 19.71
N LYS A 123 10.33 -8.82 19.43
CA LYS A 123 10.51 -7.77 20.43
C LYS A 123 9.56 -7.97 21.61
N LEU A 124 8.32 -8.40 21.38
CA LEU A 124 7.38 -8.74 22.43
C LEU A 124 7.89 -9.91 23.29
N ALA A 125 8.40 -10.98 22.65
CA ALA A 125 8.95 -12.13 23.35
C ALA A 125 10.17 -11.78 24.23
N GLU A 126 11.03 -10.86 23.77
CA GLU A 126 12.12 -10.31 24.60
C GLU A 126 11.60 -9.50 25.79
N ASN A 127 10.57 -8.68 25.53
CA ASN A 127 10.04 -7.75 26.50
C ASN A 127 9.25 -8.47 27.61
N GLN A 128 8.66 -9.63 27.33
CA GLN A 128 7.88 -10.44 28.28
C GLN A 128 8.11 -11.95 28.05
N PRO A 129 9.20 -12.53 28.55
CA PRO A 129 9.50 -13.96 28.41
C PRO A 129 8.42 -14.89 28.99
N ASP A 130 7.68 -14.44 30.00
CA ASP A 130 6.62 -15.21 30.68
C ASP A 130 5.43 -15.53 29.76
N LEU A 131 5.28 -14.82 28.63
CA LEU A 131 4.28 -15.11 27.60
C LEU A 131 4.55 -16.43 26.86
N LYS A 132 5.75 -17.01 27.04
CA LYS A 132 6.19 -18.27 26.43
C LYS A 132 5.90 -18.30 24.91
N ILE A 133 6.18 -17.20 24.22
CA ILE A 133 6.05 -17.10 22.76
C ILE A 133 7.06 -18.07 22.14
N THR A 134 6.56 -19.01 21.35
CA THR A 134 7.39 -20.07 20.75
C THR A 134 7.92 -19.66 19.37
N SER A 135 8.97 -20.32 18.87
CA SER A 135 9.42 -20.12 17.49
C SER A 135 8.33 -20.46 16.46
N ARG A 136 7.41 -21.35 16.81
CA ARG A 136 6.23 -21.71 16.01
C ARG A 136 5.21 -20.56 15.98
N ASP A 137 4.92 -19.92 17.11
CA ASP A 137 4.07 -18.72 17.17
C ASP A 137 4.66 -17.58 16.30
N ILE A 138 5.97 -17.36 16.41
CA ILE A 138 6.70 -16.37 15.60
C ILE A 138 6.57 -16.67 14.10
N LEU A 139 6.72 -17.94 13.71
CA LEU A 139 6.56 -18.39 12.33
C LEU A 139 5.12 -18.15 11.83
N CYS A 140 4.09 -18.52 12.60
CA CYS A 140 2.70 -18.30 12.22
C CYS A 140 2.37 -16.81 12.03
N VAL A 141 2.78 -15.94 12.98
CA VAL A 141 2.58 -14.49 12.88
C VAL A 141 3.26 -13.93 11.63
N ALA A 142 4.47 -14.40 11.31
CA ALA A 142 5.19 -13.99 10.11
C ALA A 142 4.49 -14.43 8.81
N ILE A 143 4.00 -15.68 8.75
CA ILE A 143 3.26 -16.19 7.58
C ILE A 143 1.96 -15.41 7.41
N ALA A 144 1.24 -15.11 8.50
CA ALA A 144 0.01 -14.32 8.45
C ALA A 144 0.29 -12.92 7.90
N GLY A 145 1.32 -12.23 8.41
CA GLY A 145 1.73 -10.94 7.87
C GLY A 145 2.13 -10.99 6.39
N LEU A 146 2.83 -12.04 5.97
CA LEU A 146 3.17 -12.26 4.57
C LEU A 146 1.93 -12.46 3.69
N CYS A 147 0.94 -13.21 4.17
CA CYS A 147 -0.14 -13.76 3.33
C CYS A 147 -1.46 -13.00 3.44
N HIS A 148 -1.57 -11.99 4.30
CA HIS A 148 -2.83 -11.28 4.58
C HIS A 148 -3.50 -10.67 3.33
N ASP A 149 -2.69 -10.40 2.30
CA ASP A 149 -3.06 -9.62 1.12
C ASP A 149 -3.19 -10.45 -0.18
N LEU A 150 -3.08 -11.79 -0.08
CA LEU A 150 -3.17 -12.71 -1.22
C LEU A 150 -4.49 -12.60 -2.02
N GLY A 151 -5.59 -12.31 -1.33
CA GLY A 151 -6.96 -12.29 -1.84
C GLY A 151 -7.39 -11.02 -2.55
N HIS A 152 -6.49 -10.05 -2.78
CA HIS A 152 -6.84 -8.85 -3.53
C HIS A 152 -7.02 -9.12 -5.03
N GLY A 153 -8.07 -8.51 -5.60
CA GLY A 153 -8.35 -8.50 -7.03
C GLY A 153 -7.67 -7.35 -7.78
N PRO A 154 -7.88 -7.25 -9.10
CA PRO A 154 -7.40 -6.14 -9.93
C PRO A 154 -7.77 -4.77 -9.36
N PHE A 155 -6.83 -3.83 -9.31
CA PHE A 155 -7.06 -2.51 -8.74
C PHE A 155 -7.59 -2.54 -7.29
N SER A 156 -7.25 -3.60 -6.54
CA SER A 156 -7.42 -3.63 -5.09
C SER A 156 -8.88 -3.46 -4.65
N HIS A 157 -9.21 -2.44 -3.84
CA HIS A 157 -10.57 -2.20 -3.36
C HIS A 157 -11.55 -1.87 -4.50
N THR A 158 -11.09 -1.40 -5.66
CA THR A 158 -11.98 -1.17 -6.81
C THR A 158 -12.67 -2.47 -7.25
N TYR A 159 -11.96 -3.60 -7.28
CA TYR A 159 -12.54 -4.89 -7.66
C TYR A 159 -13.65 -5.35 -6.73
N GLU A 160 -13.52 -5.15 -5.41
CA GLU A 160 -14.59 -5.53 -4.48
C GLU A 160 -15.91 -4.80 -4.77
N THR A 161 -15.83 -3.56 -5.29
CA THR A 161 -17.02 -2.80 -5.69
C THR A 161 -17.64 -3.28 -7.01
N LEU A 162 -16.94 -4.13 -7.78
CA LEU A 162 -17.45 -4.79 -8.98
C LEU A 162 -18.22 -6.06 -8.65
N LEU A 163 -17.94 -6.67 -7.50
CA LEU A 163 -18.56 -7.93 -7.13
C LEU A 163 -20.08 -7.78 -6.94
N PRO A 164 -20.86 -8.82 -7.26
CA PRO A 164 -22.30 -8.78 -7.05
C PRO A 164 -22.67 -8.51 -5.59
N PRO A 165 -23.75 -7.77 -5.31
CA PRO A 165 -24.27 -7.60 -3.95
C PRO A 165 -24.51 -8.96 -3.28
N GLY A 166 -24.25 -9.02 -1.96
CA GLY A 166 -24.41 -10.25 -1.18
C GLY A 166 -23.28 -11.28 -1.32
N THR A 167 -22.23 -10.99 -2.11
CA THR A 167 -21.03 -11.84 -2.12
C THR A 167 -20.37 -11.89 -0.73
N THR A 168 -19.94 -13.09 -0.33
CA THR A 168 -19.15 -13.31 0.88
C THR A 168 -17.66 -13.06 0.64
N TRP A 169 -17.24 -12.87 -0.61
CA TRP A 169 -15.84 -12.66 -0.93
C TRP A 169 -15.39 -11.25 -0.54
N LYS A 170 -14.53 -11.22 0.46
CA LYS A 170 -13.65 -10.09 0.82
C LYS A 170 -12.21 -10.52 0.65
N HIS A 171 -11.30 -9.58 0.38
CA HIS A 171 -9.89 -9.93 0.18
C HIS A 171 -9.31 -10.69 1.36
N GLU A 172 -9.72 -10.43 2.60
CA GLU A 172 -9.29 -11.17 3.79
C GLU A 172 -9.69 -12.65 3.71
N TYR A 173 -10.97 -12.93 3.40
CA TYR A 173 -11.43 -14.31 3.18
C TYR A 173 -10.70 -14.96 2.00
N GLY A 174 -10.56 -14.24 0.87
CA GLY A 174 -9.83 -14.72 -0.29
C GLY A 174 -8.37 -15.06 0.01
N SER A 175 -7.71 -14.28 0.87
CA SER A 175 -6.35 -14.54 1.34
C SER A 175 -6.26 -15.86 2.09
N THR A 176 -7.24 -16.18 2.94
CA THR A 176 -7.28 -17.48 3.64
C THR A 176 -7.43 -18.65 2.66
N GLN A 177 -8.26 -18.52 1.62
CA GLN A 177 -8.46 -19.57 0.62
C GLN A 177 -7.19 -19.83 -0.20
N ILE A 178 -6.52 -18.75 -0.63
CA ILE A 178 -5.28 -18.83 -1.41
C ILE A 178 -4.13 -19.35 -0.54
N LEU A 179 -4.04 -18.94 0.72
CA LEU A 179 -3.05 -19.47 1.66
C LEU A 179 -3.21 -20.98 1.80
N ARG A 180 -4.43 -21.49 2.05
CA ARG A 180 -4.68 -22.93 2.16
C ARG A 180 -4.25 -23.68 0.89
N ARG A 181 -4.54 -23.12 -0.29
CA ARG A 181 -4.07 -23.65 -1.57
C ARG A 181 -2.54 -23.70 -1.65
N ILE A 182 -1.84 -22.62 -1.29
CA ILE A 182 -0.38 -22.55 -1.31
C ILE A 182 0.21 -23.61 -0.37
N MET A 183 -0.29 -23.67 0.85
CA MET A 183 0.21 -24.62 1.86
C MET A 183 0.06 -26.05 1.35
N ASN A 184 -1.08 -26.40 0.75
CA ASN A 184 -1.35 -27.74 0.23
C ASN A 184 -0.53 -28.18 -0.99
N LYS A 185 0.38 -27.35 -1.53
CA LYS A 185 1.31 -27.79 -2.57
C LYS A 185 2.38 -28.70 -1.97
N ASP A 186 2.63 -29.86 -2.59
CA ASP A 186 3.56 -30.88 -2.08
C ASP A 186 4.91 -30.34 -1.59
N HIS A 187 5.56 -29.49 -2.40
CA HIS A 187 6.87 -28.91 -2.06
C HIS A 187 6.82 -27.85 -0.95
N VAL A 188 5.68 -27.16 -0.79
CA VAL A 188 5.46 -26.22 0.31
C VAL A 188 5.15 -27.02 1.57
N LYS A 189 4.16 -27.91 1.52
CA LYS A 189 3.80 -28.79 2.62
C LYS A 189 5.01 -29.51 3.22
N ALA A 190 5.80 -30.20 2.40
CA ALA A 190 7.01 -30.89 2.83
C ALA A 190 8.06 -29.97 3.49
N ALA A 191 8.14 -28.69 3.10
CA ALA A 191 9.05 -27.73 3.71
C ALA A 191 8.58 -27.26 5.10
N PHE A 192 7.28 -27.27 5.36
CA PHE A 192 6.65 -26.77 6.60
C PHE A 192 6.31 -27.87 7.62
N GLU A 193 6.22 -29.15 7.21
CA GLU A 193 5.85 -30.29 8.07
C GLU A 193 6.66 -30.39 9.37
N LYS A 194 7.94 -30.02 9.34
CA LYS A 194 8.81 -30.08 10.54
C LYS A 194 8.71 -28.84 11.46
N TYR A 195 7.95 -27.83 11.06
CA TYR A 195 7.89 -26.53 11.74
C TYR A 195 6.50 -26.18 12.29
N LEU A 196 5.44 -26.74 11.72
CA LEU A 196 4.05 -26.46 12.06
C LEU A 196 3.34 -27.72 12.56
N ASN A 197 2.36 -27.56 13.46
CA ASN A 197 1.25 -28.52 13.50
C ASN A 197 0.30 -28.09 12.40
N TYR A 198 0.31 -28.87 11.32
CA TYR A 198 -0.06 -28.36 10.01
C TYR A 198 -1.46 -27.77 9.96
N ASP A 199 -2.48 -28.49 10.43
CA ASP A 199 -3.87 -28.05 10.36
C ASP A 199 -4.15 -26.90 11.34
N ASP A 200 -3.90 -27.08 12.65
CA ASP A 200 -4.12 -26.04 13.68
C ASP A 200 -3.41 -24.72 13.38
N ASP A 201 -2.18 -24.78 12.85
CA ASP A 201 -1.43 -23.55 12.55
C ASP A 201 -1.95 -22.84 11.32
N ILE A 202 -2.41 -23.57 10.31
CA ILE A 202 -3.02 -22.94 9.13
C ILE A 202 -4.32 -22.25 9.54
N ASP A 203 -5.11 -22.88 10.42
CA ASP A 203 -6.31 -22.26 10.99
C ASP A 203 -5.96 -21.01 11.77
N PHE A 204 -4.97 -21.07 12.66
CA PHE A 204 -4.48 -19.91 13.40
C PHE A 204 -4.01 -18.76 12.48
N ILE A 205 -3.26 -19.08 11.41
CA ILE A 205 -2.80 -18.08 10.44
C ILE A 205 -3.99 -17.45 9.71
N CYS A 206 -4.98 -18.27 9.30
CA CYS A 206 -6.19 -17.77 8.65
C CYS A 206 -7.02 -16.88 9.57
N GLU A 207 -7.15 -17.25 10.85
CA GLU A 207 -7.86 -16.48 11.87
C GLU A 207 -7.16 -15.14 12.18
N MET A 208 -5.84 -15.04 12.08
CA MET A 208 -5.13 -13.75 12.17
C MET A 208 -5.37 -12.85 10.96
N ILE A 209 -5.57 -13.43 9.78
CA ILE A 209 -5.81 -12.69 8.52
C ILE A 209 -7.27 -12.21 8.45
N ASN A 210 -8.21 -13.09 8.79
CA ASN A 210 -9.64 -12.84 8.75
C ASN A 210 -10.30 -13.17 10.10
N PRO A 211 -10.00 -12.39 11.16
CA PRO A 211 -10.52 -12.64 12.50
C PRO A 211 -12.04 -12.43 12.57
N PRO A 212 -12.76 -13.18 13.41
CA PRO A 212 -14.13 -12.86 13.75
C PRO A 212 -14.20 -11.53 14.50
N LYS A 213 -15.35 -10.86 14.45
CA LYS A 213 -15.55 -9.57 15.15
C LYS A 213 -15.48 -9.70 16.67
N GLU A 214 -15.90 -10.86 17.18
CA GLU A 214 -15.93 -11.18 18.60
C GLU A 214 -15.21 -12.51 18.81
N PHE A 215 -14.33 -12.57 19.82
CA PHE A 215 -13.55 -13.77 20.14
C PHE A 215 -14.20 -14.63 21.22
N ILE A 216 -15.12 -14.05 21.97
CA ILE A 216 -15.97 -14.76 22.93
C ILE A 216 -17.41 -14.53 22.50
N LYS A 217 -18.13 -15.62 22.24
CA LYS A 217 -19.56 -15.61 21.93
C LYS A 217 -20.26 -16.57 22.88
N ASP A 218 -21.34 -16.12 23.51
CA ASP A 218 -22.10 -16.91 24.50
C ASP A 218 -21.22 -17.49 25.63
N GLY A 219 -20.20 -16.71 26.04
CA GLY A 219 -19.24 -17.11 27.07
C GLY A 219 -18.16 -18.10 26.63
N GLN A 220 -18.11 -18.47 25.34
CA GLN A 220 -17.16 -19.43 24.79
C GLN A 220 -16.14 -18.77 23.85
N TRP A 221 -14.88 -19.19 23.97
CA TRP A 221 -13.81 -18.83 23.05
C TRP A 221 -14.06 -19.48 21.68
N VAL A 222 -14.13 -18.68 20.62
CA VAL A 222 -14.57 -19.13 19.28
C VAL A 222 -13.43 -19.41 18.30
N LEU A 223 -12.19 -19.09 18.68
CA LEU A 223 -11.01 -19.29 17.83
C LEU A 223 -10.37 -20.64 18.16
N GLU A 224 -10.02 -21.39 17.13
CA GLU A 224 -9.53 -22.77 17.26
C GLU A 224 -8.00 -22.84 17.21
N GLY A 225 -7.36 -21.95 16.45
CA GLY A 225 -5.93 -22.05 16.14
C GLY A 225 -5.01 -21.82 17.33
N ARG A 226 -5.44 -21.01 18.32
CA ARG A 226 -4.73 -20.79 19.58
C ARG A 226 -5.71 -20.57 20.74
N PRO A 227 -5.34 -21.02 21.95
CA PRO A 227 -6.20 -20.86 23.12
C PRO A 227 -6.18 -19.41 23.63
N ILE A 228 -7.12 -19.10 24.53
CA ILE A 228 -7.36 -17.74 25.05
C ILE A 228 -6.14 -17.10 25.71
N GLU A 229 -5.19 -17.87 26.26
CA GLU A 229 -3.96 -17.36 26.88
C GLU A 229 -3.03 -16.71 25.83
N LYS A 230 -3.24 -17.02 24.55
CA LYS A 230 -2.48 -16.50 23.40
C LYS A 230 -3.30 -15.50 22.57
N SER A 231 -4.44 -15.03 23.07
CA SER A 231 -5.36 -14.11 22.39
C SER A 231 -4.69 -12.83 21.85
N TYR A 232 -3.62 -12.36 22.49
CA TYR A 232 -2.88 -11.17 22.06
C TYR A 232 -2.22 -11.31 20.69
N LEU A 233 -1.98 -12.54 20.20
CA LEU A 233 -1.36 -12.78 18.90
C LEU A 233 -2.28 -12.36 17.73
N TYR A 234 -3.59 -12.43 17.91
CA TYR A 234 -4.57 -12.00 16.89
C TYR A 234 -4.56 -10.47 16.67
N GLY A 235 -3.93 -9.69 17.54
CA GLY A 235 -3.78 -8.25 17.38
C GLY A 235 -2.63 -7.81 16.45
N PHE A 236 -1.84 -8.73 15.90
CA PHE A 236 -0.66 -8.36 15.10
C PHE A 236 -0.98 -7.97 13.66
N ILE A 237 -1.85 -8.72 12.99
CA ILE A 237 -2.05 -8.62 11.53
C ILE A 237 -3.31 -7.83 11.19
N SER A 238 -4.46 -8.25 11.72
CA SER A 238 -5.73 -7.54 11.57
C SER A 238 -6.33 -7.28 12.94
N ASN A 239 -6.11 -6.09 13.48
CA ASN A 239 -6.50 -5.78 14.86
C ASN A 239 -7.92 -5.20 14.91
N VAL A 240 -8.91 -6.08 15.16
CA VAL A 240 -10.34 -5.73 15.26
C VAL A 240 -10.70 -4.85 16.46
N HIS A 241 -9.78 -4.68 17.40
CA HIS A 241 -10.04 -4.08 18.70
C HIS A 241 -9.69 -2.60 18.78
N ASP A 242 -8.54 -2.22 18.24
CA ASP A 242 -8.04 -0.85 18.26
C ASP A 242 -7.37 -0.41 16.95
N SER A 243 -7.42 -1.26 15.90
CA SER A 243 -6.91 -0.98 14.55
C SER A 243 -5.38 -0.79 14.46
N PHE A 244 -4.62 -0.97 15.54
CA PHE A 244 -3.16 -0.89 15.50
C PHE A 244 -2.55 -2.26 15.21
N ASP A 245 -2.06 -2.43 13.98
CA ASP A 245 -1.47 -3.67 13.46
C ASP A 245 -0.28 -3.36 12.53
N VAL A 246 0.52 -4.39 12.23
CA VAL A 246 1.75 -4.23 11.43
C VAL A 246 1.47 -4.00 9.95
N ASP A 247 0.30 -4.40 9.45
CA ASP A 247 -0.19 -4.02 8.12
C ASP A 247 -0.23 -2.48 7.99
N LYS A 248 -0.92 -1.83 8.95
CA LYS A 248 -0.99 -0.37 9.03
C LYS A 248 0.36 0.30 8.99
N TYR A 249 1.28 -0.21 9.81
CA TYR A 249 2.58 0.41 9.96
C TYR A 249 3.37 0.36 8.64
N ASP A 250 3.28 -0.73 7.87
CA ASP A 250 3.94 -0.80 6.56
C ASP A 250 3.27 0.14 5.56
N TYR A 251 1.97 0.01 5.32
CA TYR A 251 1.35 0.77 4.23
C TYR A 251 1.40 2.28 4.51
N LEU A 252 1.25 2.70 5.76
CA LEU A 252 1.35 4.13 6.09
C LEU A 252 2.73 4.68 5.77
N LEU A 253 3.81 3.96 6.08
CA LEU A 253 5.17 4.40 5.73
C LEU A 253 5.41 4.35 4.22
N ARG A 254 5.00 3.27 3.57
CA ARG A 254 5.23 3.01 2.14
C ARG A 254 4.46 3.95 1.25
N ASP A 255 3.17 4.12 1.53
CA ASP A 255 2.28 4.96 0.75
C ASP A 255 2.63 6.43 0.93
N SER A 256 2.99 6.85 2.16
CA SER A 256 3.51 8.21 2.40
C SER A 256 4.77 8.48 1.58
N LYS A 257 5.69 7.52 1.50
CA LYS A 257 6.92 7.67 0.73
C LYS A 257 6.67 7.81 -0.78
N SER A 258 5.59 7.21 -1.29
CA SER A 258 5.26 7.19 -2.73
C SER A 258 4.27 8.28 -3.17
N SER A 259 3.47 8.84 -2.25
CA SER A 259 2.41 9.80 -2.57
C SER A 259 2.70 11.21 -2.04
N ALA A 260 2.67 11.38 -0.72
CA ALA A 260 2.84 12.65 -0.04
C ALA A 260 3.44 12.45 1.37
N PRO A 261 4.29 13.37 1.85
CA PRO A 261 4.95 13.24 3.14
C PRO A 261 3.97 13.37 4.31
N ILE A 262 4.14 12.51 5.33
CA ILE A 262 3.25 12.48 6.51
C ILE A 262 4.05 12.43 7.81
N CYS A 263 3.39 12.81 8.90
CA CYS A 263 3.84 12.85 10.28
C CYS A 263 4.09 11.45 10.88
N LEU A 264 4.67 10.50 10.13
CA LEU A 264 5.02 9.17 10.61
C LEU A 264 6.38 8.75 10.06
N SER A 265 7.22 8.17 10.92
CA SER A 265 8.56 7.72 10.55
C SER A 265 8.81 6.28 11.00
N ALA A 266 9.78 5.61 10.39
CA ALA A 266 10.23 4.29 10.85
C ALA A 266 10.68 4.31 12.33
N CYS A 267 11.23 5.42 12.81
CA CYS A 267 11.58 5.62 14.22
C CYS A 267 10.33 5.62 15.13
N SER A 268 9.22 6.21 14.68
CA SER A 268 7.94 6.20 15.40
C SER A 268 7.41 4.77 15.56
N ILE A 269 7.42 3.99 14.48
CA ILE A 269 7.00 2.58 14.50
C ILE A 269 7.90 1.73 15.40
N THR A 270 9.21 1.93 15.31
CA THR A 270 10.21 1.29 16.19
C THR A 270 9.93 1.59 17.67
N ARG A 271 9.58 2.84 17.98
CA ARG A 271 9.27 3.25 19.35
C ARG A 271 7.98 2.64 19.86
N ILE A 272 6.94 2.50 19.02
CA ILE A 272 5.73 1.76 19.37
C ILE A 272 6.09 0.30 19.68
N ARG A 273 6.81 -0.38 18.78
CA ARG A 273 7.27 -1.77 18.93
C ARG A 273 7.98 -2.01 20.26
N ASP A 274 8.96 -1.18 20.58
CA ASP A 274 9.82 -1.37 21.75
C ASP A 274 9.04 -1.17 23.06
N ASN A 275 7.93 -0.44 23.02
CA ASN A 275 7.07 -0.11 24.16
C ASN A 275 5.68 -0.78 24.08
N MET A 276 5.58 -1.85 23.29
CA MET A 276 4.43 -2.75 23.26
C MET A 276 4.60 -3.84 24.31
N ARG A 277 3.50 -4.19 24.97
CA ARG A 277 3.39 -5.26 25.97
C ARG A 277 2.05 -5.98 25.80
N VAL A 278 1.78 -6.97 26.62
CA VAL A 278 0.51 -7.70 26.73
C VAL A 278 -0.08 -7.47 28.10
N GLY A 279 -1.37 -7.14 28.15
CA GLY A 279 -2.15 -6.94 29.37
C GLY A 279 -3.56 -7.52 29.26
N PHE A 280 -4.20 -7.78 30.39
CA PHE A 280 -5.54 -8.36 30.46
C PHE A 280 -6.62 -7.28 30.26
N ASP A 281 -7.45 -7.39 29.22
CA ASP A 281 -8.59 -6.49 29.05
C ASP A 281 -9.79 -7.00 29.85
N ALA A 282 -10.04 -6.41 31.01
CA ALA A 282 -11.19 -6.77 31.84
C ALA A 282 -12.55 -6.62 31.13
N ARG A 283 -12.65 -5.75 30.10
CA ARG A 283 -13.89 -5.54 29.34
C ARG A 283 -14.19 -6.70 28.40
N LEU A 284 -13.16 -7.40 27.94
CA LEU A 284 -13.27 -8.47 26.95
C LEU A 284 -12.99 -9.85 27.54
N GLY A 285 -12.34 -9.93 28.69
CA GLY A 285 -12.06 -11.18 29.39
C GLY A 285 -10.82 -11.94 28.90
N TYR A 286 -9.92 -11.29 28.15
CA TYR A 286 -8.70 -11.92 27.64
C TYR A 286 -7.55 -10.92 27.43
N HIS A 287 -6.36 -11.45 27.14
CA HIS A 287 -5.14 -10.66 26.96
C HIS A 287 -5.07 -10.01 25.59
N ARG A 288 -4.61 -8.75 25.52
CA ARG A 288 -4.41 -8.02 24.27
C ARG A 288 -3.10 -7.25 24.30
N LEU A 289 -2.70 -6.73 23.14
CA LEU A 289 -1.60 -5.78 23.04
C LEU A 289 -1.92 -4.50 23.82
N MET A 290 -0.94 -3.98 24.53
CA MET A 290 -1.01 -2.74 25.29
C MET A 290 0.23 -1.89 25.06
N TYR A 291 0.10 -0.57 25.22
CA TYR A 291 1.14 0.37 24.84
C TYR A 291 1.52 1.30 26.00
N ALA A 292 2.80 1.66 26.09
CA ALA A 292 3.25 2.61 27.09
C ALA A 292 2.56 3.97 26.93
N THR A 293 2.22 4.65 28.03
CA THR A 293 1.66 6.01 27.99
C THR A 293 2.51 7.01 27.19
N LYS A 294 3.84 6.85 27.22
CA LYS A 294 4.79 7.73 26.53
C LYS A 294 4.79 7.58 25.00
N VAL A 295 4.12 6.57 24.43
CA VAL A 295 4.02 6.38 22.97
C VAL A 295 2.68 6.79 22.38
N ARG A 296 1.85 7.48 23.17
CA ARG A 296 0.48 7.88 22.79
C ARG A 296 0.48 8.83 21.58
N GLU A 297 1.46 9.70 21.47
CA GLU A 297 1.60 10.63 20.35
C GLU A 297 1.90 9.90 19.04
N GLU A 298 2.75 8.87 19.06
CA GLU A 298 3.06 8.04 17.90
C GLU A 298 1.83 7.25 17.44
N LEU A 299 1.03 6.72 18.36
CA LEU A 299 -0.25 6.06 18.04
C LEU A 299 -1.25 7.05 17.44
N MET A 300 -1.33 8.27 17.97
CA MET A 300 -2.14 9.34 17.38
C MET A 300 -1.70 9.65 15.95
N ASN A 301 -0.39 9.75 15.73
CA ASN A 301 0.16 10.01 14.41
C ASN A 301 -0.19 8.90 13.42
N VAL A 302 -0.19 7.63 13.82
CA VAL A 302 -0.68 6.52 12.98
C VAL A 302 -2.15 6.72 12.57
N ALA A 303 -3.03 7.01 13.52
CA ALA A 303 -4.45 7.22 13.28
C ALA A 303 -4.71 8.42 12.33
N GLN A 304 -4.04 9.55 12.58
CA GLN A 304 -4.16 10.75 11.76
C GLN A 304 -3.56 10.58 10.36
N THR A 305 -2.43 9.86 10.25
CA THR A 305 -1.77 9.57 8.97
C THR A 305 -2.72 8.77 8.07
N ARG A 306 -3.40 7.76 8.62
CA ARG A 306 -4.43 7.01 7.88
C ARG A 306 -5.51 7.94 7.32
N MET A 307 -6.12 8.75 8.18
CA MET A 307 -7.19 9.66 7.75
C MET A 307 -6.71 10.63 6.66
N LYS A 308 -5.49 11.18 6.80
CA LYS A 308 -4.87 12.08 5.81
C LYS A 308 -4.62 11.38 4.47
N LEU A 309 -4.14 10.13 4.45
CA LEU A 309 -3.94 9.37 3.21
C LEU A 309 -5.27 9.05 2.53
N HIS A 310 -6.29 8.69 3.30
CA HIS A 310 -7.64 8.50 2.77
C HIS A 310 -8.19 9.78 2.13
N ASP A 311 -7.97 10.93 2.75
CA ASP A 311 -8.47 12.21 2.24
C ASP A 311 -7.71 12.70 1.01
N SER A 312 -6.38 12.76 1.11
CA SER A 312 -5.52 13.38 0.11
C SER A 312 -5.15 12.44 -1.04
N CYS A 313 -4.99 11.14 -0.80
CA CYS A 313 -4.47 10.19 -1.79
C CYS A 313 -5.54 9.20 -2.25
N TYR A 314 -5.96 8.28 -1.36
CA TYR A 314 -6.80 7.14 -1.75
C TYR A 314 -8.18 7.57 -2.26
N GLN A 315 -8.81 8.53 -1.60
CA GLN A 315 -10.11 9.09 -2.00
C GLN A 315 -9.99 10.48 -2.59
N HIS A 316 -8.87 10.77 -3.27
CA HIS A 316 -8.72 11.99 -4.05
C HIS A 316 -9.77 12.05 -5.15
N GLN A 317 -10.39 13.22 -5.35
CA GLN A 317 -11.50 13.44 -6.29
C GLN A 317 -11.25 12.85 -7.70
N LYS A 318 -10.05 13.01 -8.25
CA LYS A 318 -9.71 12.50 -9.58
C LYS A 318 -9.45 10.99 -9.59
N VAL A 319 -8.97 10.41 -8.48
CA VAL A 319 -8.83 8.96 -8.34
C VAL A 319 -10.22 8.33 -8.32
N ARG A 320 -11.12 8.84 -7.48
CA ARG A 320 -12.51 8.36 -7.36
C ARG A 320 -13.27 8.43 -8.68
N ALA A 321 -13.12 9.52 -9.43
CA ALA A 321 -13.70 9.62 -10.78
C ALA A 321 -13.13 8.57 -11.75
N CYS A 322 -11.81 8.34 -11.74
CA CYS A 322 -11.19 7.31 -12.60
C CYS A 322 -11.62 5.89 -12.19
N GLU A 323 -11.78 5.61 -10.90
CA GLU A 323 -12.29 4.32 -10.41
C GLU A 323 -13.71 4.06 -10.89
N TYR A 324 -14.57 5.08 -10.81
CA TYR A 324 -15.94 5.02 -11.33
C TYR A 324 -15.96 4.74 -12.85
N MET A 325 -15.14 5.48 -13.62
CA MET A 325 -15.00 5.26 -15.07
C MET A 325 -14.51 3.85 -15.39
N LEU A 326 -13.43 3.40 -14.75
CA LEU A 326 -12.87 2.07 -14.98
C LEU A 326 -13.87 0.97 -14.63
N LYS A 327 -14.60 1.13 -13.52
CA LYS A 327 -15.68 0.21 -13.15
C LYS A 327 -16.73 0.11 -14.25
N LYS A 328 -17.21 1.24 -14.79
CA LYS A 328 -18.16 1.25 -15.91
C LYS A 328 -17.59 0.52 -17.14
N ALA A 329 -16.32 0.74 -17.47
CA ALA A 329 -15.67 0.07 -18.60
C ALA A 329 -15.56 -1.45 -18.40
N LEU A 330 -15.20 -1.90 -17.18
CA LEU A 330 -15.11 -3.32 -16.85
C LEU A 330 -16.50 -3.99 -16.82
N ASP A 331 -17.52 -3.28 -16.37
CA ASP A 331 -18.90 -3.76 -16.35
C ASP A 331 -19.42 -4.03 -17.77
N LEU A 332 -19.18 -3.11 -18.70
CA LEU A 332 -19.52 -3.27 -20.12
C LEU A 332 -18.92 -4.54 -20.72
N ILE A 333 -17.65 -4.83 -20.42
CA ILE A 333 -16.97 -5.96 -21.04
C ILE A 333 -17.11 -7.27 -20.25
N ASN A 334 -17.76 -7.26 -19.09
CA ASN A 334 -17.75 -8.41 -18.17
C ASN A 334 -18.21 -9.71 -18.84
N HIS A 335 -19.27 -9.65 -19.65
CA HIS A 335 -19.81 -10.81 -20.36
C HIS A 335 -18.85 -11.41 -21.41
N THR A 336 -17.87 -10.64 -21.88
CA THR A 336 -16.83 -11.10 -22.82
C THR A 336 -15.63 -11.75 -22.13
N THR A 337 -15.43 -11.45 -20.83
CA THR A 337 -14.28 -11.95 -20.08
C THR A 337 -14.42 -13.44 -19.76
N LYS A 338 -13.30 -14.18 -19.83
CA LYS A 338 -13.25 -15.62 -19.57
C LYS A 338 -11.99 -15.97 -18.79
N PHE A 339 -12.17 -16.36 -17.53
CA PHE A 339 -11.12 -16.89 -16.66
C PHE A 339 -11.44 -18.34 -16.33
N TYR A 340 -10.57 -19.27 -16.72
CA TYR A 340 -10.79 -20.70 -16.48
C TYR A 340 -10.44 -21.09 -15.05
N GLY A 341 -11.40 -21.67 -14.34
CA GLY A 341 -11.24 -22.17 -12.99
C GLY A 341 -10.51 -23.51 -12.90
N ASP A 342 -10.26 -23.95 -11.67
CA ASP A 342 -9.71 -25.29 -11.42
C ASP A 342 -10.69 -26.40 -11.85
N ASP A 343 -11.99 -26.10 -11.86
CA ASP A 343 -13.06 -26.98 -12.36
C ASP A 343 -13.19 -27.01 -13.90
N ASN A 344 -12.27 -26.36 -14.62
CA ASN A 344 -12.27 -26.16 -16.07
C ASN A 344 -13.46 -25.38 -16.63
N ARG A 345 -14.29 -24.73 -15.79
CA ARG A 345 -15.34 -23.82 -16.25
C ARG A 345 -14.78 -22.42 -16.44
N SER A 346 -15.41 -21.65 -17.34
CA SER A 346 -15.07 -20.24 -17.55
C SER A 346 -15.92 -19.34 -16.66
N TYR A 347 -15.29 -18.40 -15.98
CA TYR A 347 -15.91 -17.39 -15.14
C TYR A 347 -15.71 -16.00 -15.76
N THR A 348 -16.70 -15.13 -15.59
CA THR A 348 -16.54 -13.69 -15.90
C THR A 348 -15.66 -13.01 -14.85
N LEU A 349 -15.21 -11.78 -15.09
CA LEU A 349 -14.43 -11.01 -14.11
C LEU A 349 -15.17 -10.88 -12.78
N LYS A 350 -16.48 -10.60 -12.80
CA LYS A 350 -17.31 -10.49 -11.59
C LYS A 350 -17.51 -11.83 -10.88
N ASP A 351 -17.46 -12.94 -11.62
CA ASP A 351 -17.68 -14.28 -11.09
C ASP A 351 -16.38 -15.02 -10.74
N ALA A 352 -15.22 -14.48 -11.11
CA ALA A 352 -13.93 -15.15 -10.93
C ALA A 352 -13.65 -15.51 -9.46
N HIS A 353 -14.18 -14.75 -8.51
CA HIS A 353 -14.07 -15.03 -7.07
C HIS A 353 -14.75 -16.34 -6.62
N LYS A 354 -15.65 -16.90 -7.43
CA LYS A 354 -16.36 -18.15 -7.12
C LYS A 354 -15.47 -19.40 -7.25
N ASP A 355 -14.32 -19.27 -7.90
CA ASP A 355 -13.31 -20.32 -8.03
C ASP A 355 -11.91 -19.73 -7.84
N VAL A 356 -11.12 -20.29 -6.93
CA VAL A 356 -9.80 -19.74 -6.58
C VAL A 356 -8.83 -19.78 -7.78
N GLY A 357 -8.89 -20.83 -8.60
CA GLY A 357 -8.09 -20.95 -9.82
C GLY A 357 -8.41 -19.86 -10.85
N ALA A 358 -9.71 -19.55 -11.04
CA ALA A 358 -10.15 -18.46 -11.91
C ALA A 358 -9.73 -17.10 -11.35
N PHE A 359 -9.94 -16.87 -10.05
CA PHE A 359 -9.54 -15.64 -9.36
C PHE A 359 -8.05 -15.34 -9.52
N LEU A 360 -7.19 -16.35 -9.36
CA LEU A 360 -5.73 -16.21 -9.49
C LEU A 360 -5.25 -15.83 -10.90
N ARG A 361 -6.12 -15.91 -11.92
CA ARG A 361 -5.83 -15.43 -13.29
C ARG A 361 -6.17 -13.94 -13.49
N THR A 362 -6.78 -13.30 -12.50
CA THR A 362 -7.09 -11.86 -12.55
C THR A 362 -5.92 -11.06 -11.97
N ASP A 363 -5.55 -9.94 -12.58
CA ASP A 363 -4.69 -8.90 -12.02
C ASP A 363 -4.91 -7.57 -12.75
N ASP A 364 -4.12 -6.53 -12.52
CA ASP A 364 -4.33 -5.22 -13.16
C ASP A 364 -4.27 -5.28 -14.70
N SER A 365 -3.76 -6.38 -15.29
CA SER A 365 -3.76 -6.59 -16.74
C SER A 365 -5.16 -6.74 -17.35
N VAL A 366 -6.23 -6.84 -16.55
CA VAL A 366 -7.62 -6.84 -17.04
C VAL A 366 -7.96 -5.62 -17.92
N VAL A 367 -7.26 -4.49 -17.76
CA VAL A 367 -7.38 -3.35 -18.67
C VAL A 367 -6.95 -3.69 -20.10
N SER A 368 -6.01 -4.62 -20.27
CA SER A 368 -5.60 -5.11 -21.59
C SER A 368 -6.70 -5.91 -22.28
N LEU A 369 -7.65 -6.48 -21.52
CA LEU A 369 -8.82 -7.14 -22.10
C LEU A 369 -9.69 -6.11 -22.83
N ILE A 370 -9.88 -4.91 -22.27
CA ILE A 370 -10.59 -3.81 -22.93
C ILE A 370 -9.90 -3.47 -24.27
N ARG A 371 -8.57 -3.30 -24.24
CA ARG A 371 -7.73 -3.00 -25.43
C ARG A 371 -7.77 -4.08 -26.51
N GLY A 372 -8.03 -5.33 -26.14
CA GLY A 372 -8.05 -6.47 -27.04
C GLY A 372 -9.42 -6.76 -27.65
N ILE A 373 -10.49 -6.06 -27.26
CA ILE A 373 -11.83 -6.35 -27.79
C ILE A 373 -11.95 -5.89 -29.24
N HIS A 374 -12.54 -6.77 -30.07
CA HIS A 374 -12.75 -6.46 -31.46
C HIS A 374 -13.73 -5.27 -31.62
N PRO A 375 -13.44 -4.28 -32.48
CA PRO A 375 -14.26 -3.06 -32.63
C PRO A 375 -15.72 -3.28 -33.07
N THR A 376 -16.10 -4.49 -33.46
CA THR A 376 -17.50 -4.82 -33.81
C THR A 376 -18.39 -5.01 -32.59
N HIS A 377 -17.83 -5.10 -31.38
CA HIS A 377 -18.60 -5.20 -30.15
C HIS A 377 -18.94 -3.79 -29.63
N PRO A 378 -20.22 -3.35 -29.66
CA PRO A 378 -20.59 -1.99 -29.25
C PRO A 378 -20.16 -1.65 -27.82
N GLU A 379 -20.36 -2.58 -26.89
CA GLU A 379 -19.94 -2.43 -25.48
C GLU A 379 -18.41 -2.34 -25.34
N GLY A 380 -17.67 -3.04 -26.21
CA GLY A 380 -16.21 -2.95 -26.30
C GLY A 380 -15.73 -1.59 -26.77
N VAL A 381 -16.37 -1.02 -27.80
CA VAL A 381 -16.08 0.34 -28.29
C VAL A 381 -16.34 1.37 -27.20
N GLN A 382 -17.44 1.23 -26.46
CA GLN A 382 -17.75 2.13 -25.34
C GLN A 382 -16.73 2.00 -24.20
N ALA A 383 -16.34 0.78 -23.82
CA ALA A 383 -15.33 0.56 -22.80
C ALA A 383 -13.95 1.11 -23.21
N MET A 384 -13.57 0.93 -24.48
CA MET A 384 -12.36 1.52 -25.05
C MET A 384 -12.39 3.05 -24.99
N LYS A 385 -13.52 3.66 -25.35
CA LYS A 385 -13.69 5.11 -25.26
C LYS A 385 -13.50 5.62 -23.83
N ILE A 386 -14.07 4.95 -22.84
CA ILE A 386 -13.90 5.30 -21.42
C ILE A 386 -12.42 5.20 -21.01
N LEU A 387 -11.72 4.15 -21.45
CA LEU A 387 -10.30 3.98 -21.16
C LEU A 387 -9.46 5.10 -21.80
N GLU A 388 -9.72 5.45 -23.06
CA GLU A 388 -9.10 6.59 -23.73
C GLU A 388 -9.39 7.92 -23.01
N ASP A 389 -10.60 8.10 -22.48
CA ASP A 389 -10.97 9.29 -21.71
C ASP A 389 -10.16 9.40 -20.41
N ILE A 390 -9.90 8.28 -19.72
CA ILE A 390 -8.99 8.24 -18.57
C ILE A 390 -7.56 8.63 -18.99
N GLU A 391 -7.04 8.00 -20.04
CA GLU A 391 -5.67 8.18 -20.54
C GLU A 391 -5.43 9.62 -21.04
N CYS A 392 -6.38 10.19 -21.77
CA CYS A 392 -6.34 11.56 -22.29
C CYS A 392 -6.85 12.62 -21.29
N ARG A 393 -7.09 12.26 -20.02
CA ARG A 393 -7.53 13.18 -18.95
C ARG A 393 -8.87 13.89 -19.19
N ARG A 394 -9.77 13.27 -19.97
CA ARG A 394 -11.18 13.66 -20.07
C ARG A 394 -11.98 13.12 -18.88
N ILE A 395 -11.55 13.52 -17.68
CA ILE A 395 -12.06 12.99 -16.40
C ILE A 395 -13.14 13.92 -15.84
N PRO A 396 -14.34 13.41 -15.50
CA PRO A 396 -15.41 14.15 -14.84
C PRO A 396 -14.91 15.13 -13.75
N PRO A 397 -15.25 16.43 -13.81
CA PRO A 397 -14.94 17.36 -12.74
C PRO A 397 -15.84 17.12 -11.52
N LEU A 398 -15.25 17.19 -10.32
CA LEU A 398 -16.01 17.36 -9.10
C LEU A 398 -16.63 18.77 -9.11
N VAL A 399 -17.95 18.84 -8.98
CA VAL A 399 -18.73 20.08 -8.86
C VAL A 399 -18.66 20.60 -7.43
N GLY A 400 -18.89 19.72 -6.45
CA GLY A 400 -18.84 20.04 -5.03
C GLY A 400 -18.89 18.79 -4.16
N GLU A 401 -18.61 18.99 -2.88
CA GLU A 401 -18.80 17.99 -1.83
C GLU A 401 -19.56 18.59 -0.65
N THR A 402 -20.35 17.77 0.04
CA THR A 402 -21.08 18.10 1.27
C THR A 402 -21.04 16.90 2.21
N ASP A 403 -21.23 17.12 3.51
CA ASP A 403 -21.43 16.01 4.45
C ASP A 403 -22.80 15.35 4.22
N ILE A 404 -22.89 14.06 4.52
CA ILE A 404 -24.18 13.34 4.51
C ILE A 404 -25.02 13.80 5.70
N ALA A 405 -26.32 14.01 5.47
CA ALA A 405 -27.22 14.37 6.56
C ALA A 405 -27.48 13.17 7.46
N HIS A 406 -27.79 13.41 8.73
CA HIS A 406 -28.05 12.33 9.68
C HIS A 406 -29.25 11.49 9.22
N GLY A 407 -29.04 10.18 9.05
CA GLY A 407 -30.08 9.24 8.61
C GLY A 407 -30.36 9.21 7.10
N ALA A 408 -29.74 10.09 6.31
CA ALA A 408 -29.90 10.09 4.86
C ALA A 408 -29.05 9.00 4.19
N SER A 409 -29.56 8.42 3.11
CA SER A 409 -28.84 7.52 2.21
C SER A 409 -28.24 8.25 1.00
N LEU A 410 -27.40 7.55 0.23
CA LEU A 410 -26.89 8.06 -1.04
C LEU A 410 -28.03 8.27 -2.05
N GLU A 411 -29.00 7.35 -2.04
CA GLU A 411 -30.17 7.36 -2.91
C GLU A 411 -31.09 8.55 -2.59
N ASP A 412 -31.29 8.88 -1.31
CA ASP A 412 -32.06 10.06 -0.89
C ASP A 412 -31.43 11.34 -1.43
N PHE A 413 -30.10 11.47 -1.29
CA PHE A 413 -29.38 12.62 -1.80
C PHE A 413 -29.37 12.70 -3.33
N GLN A 414 -29.23 11.57 -4.03
CA GLN A 414 -29.32 11.54 -5.49
C GLN A 414 -30.71 11.99 -5.96
N SER A 415 -31.77 11.54 -5.29
CA SER A 415 -33.14 11.95 -5.57
C SER A 415 -33.36 13.45 -5.34
N TYR A 416 -32.80 13.98 -4.24
CA TYR A 416 -32.81 15.42 -3.94
C TYR A 416 -32.13 16.23 -5.04
N VAL A 417 -30.94 15.81 -5.49
CA VAL A 417 -30.22 16.50 -6.56
C VAL A 417 -31.01 16.46 -7.86
N LEU A 418 -31.55 15.29 -8.24
CA LEU A 418 -32.39 15.13 -9.44
C LEU A 418 -33.60 16.06 -9.43
N GLU A 419 -34.34 16.12 -8.32
CA GLU A 419 -35.51 16.99 -8.20
C GLU A 419 -35.14 18.46 -8.40
N ASN A 420 -34.02 18.91 -7.83
CA ASN A 420 -33.59 20.29 -7.93
C ASN A 420 -33.10 20.68 -9.33
N ILE A 421 -32.37 19.79 -10.03
CA ILE A 421 -31.86 20.10 -11.38
C ILE A 421 -32.93 19.96 -12.47
N SER A 422 -33.92 19.08 -12.30
CA SER A 422 -35.00 18.84 -13.29
C SER A 422 -35.83 20.08 -13.63
N ARG A 423 -35.78 21.11 -12.78
CA ARG A 423 -36.47 22.39 -12.98
C ARG A 423 -35.65 23.40 -13.81
N VAL A 424 -34.39 23.09 -14.11
CA VAL A 424 -33.40 24.03 -14.65
C VAL A 424 -32.76 23.54 -15.95
N VAL A 425 -32.52 22.23 -16.08
CA VAL A 425 -31.87 21.62 -17.25
C VAL A 425 -32.84 20.78 -18.06
N ASP A 426 -32.49 20.51 -19.31
CA ASP A 426 -33.25 19.63 -20.19
C ASP A 426 -33.18 18.16 -19.71
N ASP A 427 -34.22 17.38 -19.99
CA ASP A 427 -34.31 15.96 -19.60
C ASP A 427 -33.10 15.13 -20.08
N SER A 428 -32.50 15.50 -21.22
CA SER A 428 -31.31 14.82 -21.77
C SER A 428 -30.05 14.98 -20.90
N GLU A 429 -29.99 15.99 -20.03
CA GLU A 429 -28.84 16.27 -19.17
C GLU A 429 -28.98 15.64 -17.77
N LEU A 430 -30.13 15.04 -17.44
CA LEU A 430 -30.38 14.46 -16.11
C LEU A 430 -29.52 13.22 -15.81
N GLU A 431 -28.97 12.58 -16.84
CA GLU A 431 -28.04 11.45 -16.70
C GLU A 431 -26.56 11.90 -16.69
N ASP A 432 -26.28 13.20 -16.88
CA ASP A 432 -24.92 13.74 -17.05
C ASP A 432 -24.22 14.10 -15.73
N PHE A 433 -24.51 13.36 -14.66
CA PHE A 433 -23.84 13.48 -13.38
C PHE A 433 -23.86 12.17 -12.60
N PHE A 434 -23.01 12.07 -11.58
CA PHE A 434 -23.04 10.96 -10.64
C PHE A 434 -22.56 11.41 -9.26
N VAL A 435 -23.00 10.68 -8.23
CA VAL A 435 -22.63 10.95 -6.84
C VAL A 435 -21.86 9.76 -6.27
N LEU A 436 -20.75 10.03 -5.59
CA LEU A 436 -19.96 9.03 -4.87
C LEU A 436 -19.91 9.34 -3.37
N GLU A 437 -19.94 8.30 -2.53
CA GLU A 437 -19.63 8.42 -1.10
C GLU A 437 -18.12 8.37 -0.86
N LYS A 438 -17.66 9.19 0.10
CA LYS A 438 -16.32 9.21 0.66
C LYS A 438 -16.42 9.12 2.17
N TYR A 439 -15.72 8.14 2.78
CA TYR A 439 -15.71 7.97 4.24
C TYR A 439 -14.30 8.18 4.79
N LEU A 440 -14.13 9.22 5.60
CA LEU A 440 -12.88 9.57 6.25
C LEU A 440 -12.95 9.17 7.71
N HIS A 441 -12.00 8.36 8.18
CA HIS A 441 -11.95 7.98 9.58
C HIS A 441 -10.54 7.53 10.00
N CYS A 442 -10.34 7.39 11.32
CA CYS A 442 -9.06 6.98 11.91
C CYS A 442 -8.83 5.45 11.98
N GLY A 443 -9.64 4.63 11.32
CA GLY A 443 -9.51 3.16 11.30
C GLY A 443 -10.63 2.37 11.97
N MET A 444 -11.47 3.01 12.80
CA MET A 444 -12.58 2.35 13.50
C MET A 444 -13.94 3.06 13.28
N GLY A 445 -14.22 3.45 12.04
CA GLY A 445 -15.43 4.20 11.69
C GLY A 445 -15.62 5.45 12.54
N GLU A 446 -16.76 5.55 13.23
CA GLU A 446 -17.13 6.67 14.11
C GLU A 446 -16.45 6.60 15.49
N THR A 447 -15.64 5.59 15.77
CA THR A 447 -14.86 5.48 17.00
C THR A 447 -13.40 5.83 16.73
N HIS A 448 -12.78 6.58 17.64
CA HIS A 448 -11.34 6.83 17.54
C HIS A 448 -10.55 5.64 18.11
N PRO A 449 -9.54 5.08 17.43
CA PRO A 449 -8.80 3.90 17.87
C PRO A 449 -8.12 4.08 19.25
N LEU A 450 -7.55 5.26 19.53
CA LEU A 450 -6.98 5.59 20.85
C LEU A 450 -7.98 5.57 22.01
N SER A 451 -9.29 5.48 21.76
CA SER A 451 -10.28 5.27 22.83
C SER A 451 -10.34 3.81 23.29
N LYS A 452 -9.84 2.86 22.48
CA LYS A 452 -9.98 1.42 22.69
C LYS A 452 -8.68 0.71 23.09
N ILE A 453 -7.53 1.37 22.90
CA ILE A 453 -6.21 0.84 23.30
C ILE A 453 -6.17 0.54 24.80
N LEU A 454 -5.34 -0.45 25.15
CA LEU A 454 -4.85 -0.63 26.51
C LEU A 454 -3.55 0.16 26.68
N GLN A 455 -3.39 0.83 27.82
CA GLN A 455 -2.17 1.54 28.15
C GLN A 455 -1.57 1.05 29.46
N TYR A 456 -0.26 1.24 29.65
CA TYR A 456 0.41 0.99 30.93
C TYR A 456 1.38 2.12 31.29
N ASN A 457 1.66 2.26 32.58
CA ASN A 457 2.64 3.22 33.05
C ASN A 457 4.06 2.75 32.72
N HIS A 458 4.74 3.46 31.83
CA HIS A 458 6.11 3.14 31.41
C HIS A 458 7.16 3.22 32.52
N LYS A 459 6.82 3.78 33.69
CA LYS A 459 7.69 3.82 34.87
C LYS A 459 7.58 2.58 35.74
N THR A 460 6.59 1.71 35.51
CA THR A 460 6.49 0.41 36.20
C THR A 460 7.67 -0.46 35.76
N LEU A 461 8.50 -0.85 36.73
CA LEU A 461 9.78 -1.53 36.47
C LEU A 461 9.62 -3.05 36.35
N ALA A 462 8.71 -3.65 37.12
CA ALA A 462 8.46 -5.08 37.11
C ALA A 462 7.39 -5.43 36.07
N VAL A 463 7.70 -6.36 35.16
CA VAL A 463 6.75 -6.86 34.15
C VAL A 463 5.53 -7.52 34.81
N SER A 464 5.73 -8.17 35.96
CA SER A 464 4.66 -8.80 36.74
C SER A 464 3.66 -7.82 37.35
N GLU A 465 4.01 -6.53 37.43
CA GLU A 465 3.17 -5.46 37.97
C GLU A 465 2.52 -4.62 36.85
N LEU A 466 2.67 -5.03 35.59
CA LEU A 466 2.11 -4.31 34.46
C LEU A 466 0.61 -4.57 34.33
N GLU A 467 -0.18 -3.68 34.92
CA GLU A 467 -1.63 -3.65 34.73
C GLU A 467 -2.04 -2.57 33.71
N PRO A 468 -3.08 -2.82 32.90
CA PRO A 468 -3.68 -1.78 32.09
C PRO A 468 -4.22 -0.66 32.97
N ILE A 469 -3.88 0.58 32.60
CA ILE A 469 -4.42 1.78 33.23
C ILE A 469 -5.60 2.31 32.42
N GLU A 470 -6.50 3.02 33.11
CA GLU A 470 -7.57 3.73 32.43
C GLU A 470 -7.01 4.79 31.47
N ASN A 471 -7.67 4.94 30.33
CA ASN A 471 -7.32 5.99 29.39
C ASN A 471 -7.67 7.35 29.99
N ASP A 472 -6.75 8.31 29.84
CA ASP A 472 -6.93 9.68 30.34
C ASP A 472 -8.08 10.38 29.60
N ILE A 473 -9.24 10.47 30.26
CA ILE A 473 -10.48 11.05 29.72
C ILE A 473 -10.28 12.52 29.34
N ASN A 474 -9.51 13.28 30.13
CA ASN A 474 -9.27 14.69 29.84
C ASN A 474 -8.40 14.84 28.59
N TRP A 475 -7.36 14.03 28.47
CA TRP A 475 -6.54 13.96 27.27
C TRP A 475 -7.37 13.57 26.04
N GLN A 476 -8.21 12.54 26.18
CA GLN A 476 -9.10 12.10 25.10
C GLN A 476 -10.05 13.23 24.68
N ARG A 477 -10.67 13.93 25.63
CA ARG A 477 -11.56 15.06 25.34
C ARG A 477 -10.85 16.20 24.60
N ILE A 478 -9.59 16.48 24.92
CA ILE A 478 -8.83 17.56 24.26
C ILE A 478 -8.42 17.14 22.85
N TRP A 479 -7.89 15.93 22.69
CA TRP A 479 -7.21 15.51 21.45
C TRP A 479 -8.07 14.68 20.50
N LEU A 480 -9.17 14.10 20.98
CA LEU A 480 -10.12 13.29 20.20
C LEU A 480 -11.45 14.02 19.97
N ASN A 481 -11.50 15.34 20.18
CA ASN A 481 -12.72 16.12 20.03
C ASN A 481 -13.21 16.11 18.56
N GLY A 482 -14.52 16.01 18.35
CA GLY A 482 -15.16 15.91 17.03
C GLY A 482 -15.54 14.47 16.65
N SER A 483 -16.19 14.30 15.50
CA SER A 483 -16.55 12.97 14.99
C SER A 483 -15.30 12.27 14.44
N PRO A 484 -14.93 11.07 14.93
CA PRO A 484 -13.77 10.31 14.44
C PRO A 484 -13.93 9.79 13.01
N GLY A 485 -15.16 9.85 12.48
CA GLY A 485 -15.52 9.50 11.13
C GLY A 485 -16.42 10.56 10.50
N VAL A 486 -16.15 10.91 9.24
CA VAL A 486 -16.93 11.87 8.45
C VAL A 486 -17.27 11.23 7.11
N LYS A 487 -18.56 11.15 6.80
CA LYS A 487 -19.08 10.71 5.50
C LYS A 487 -19.42 11.93 4.66
N LYS A 488 -18.91 11.95 3.43
CA LYS A 488 -19.12 13.00 2.45
C LYS A 488 -19.73 12.45 1.17
N LEU A 489 -20.52 13.28 0.53
CA LEU A 489 -21.11 13.06 -0.78
C LEU A 489 -20.36 13.93 -1.79
N MET A 490 -19.86 13.30 -2.85
CA MET A 490 -19.07 13.94 -3.90
C MET A 490 -19.87 13.94 -5.20
N VAL A 491 -20.22 15.13 -5.72
CA VAL A 491 -21.03 15.27 -6.95
C VAL A 491 -20.14 15.60 -8.13
N TYR A 492 -20.19 14.77 -9.16
CA TYR A 492 -19.43 14.94 -10.40
C TYR A 492 -20.38 15.20 -11.55
N ALA A 493 -20.01 16.12 -12.43
CA ALA A 493 -20.67 16.29 -13.72
C ALA A 493 -19.90 15.52 -14.79
N SER A 494 -20.58 15.07 -15.85
CA SER A 494 -19.96 14.57 -17.07
C SER A 494 -18.89 15.55 -17.59
N TYR A 495 -17.84 15.06 -18.25
CA TYR A 495 -16.72 15.91 -18.69
C TYR A 495 -17.18 17.07 -19.61
N ASN A 496 -18.13 16.80 -20.50
CA ASN A 496 -18.72 17.77 -21.42
C ASN A 496 -20.04 18.37 -20.94
N ALA A 497 -20.40 18.19 -19.67
CA ALA A 497 -21.62 18.78 -19.10
C ALA A 497 -21.66 20.29 -19.35
N SER A 498 -22.86 20.82 -19.62
CA SER A 498 -23.07 22.25 -19.80
C SER A 498 -22.70 23.02 -18.52
N GLU A 499 -22.35 24.30 -18.68
CA GLU A 499 -22.15 25.16 -17.50
C GLU A 499 -23.46 25.34 -16.72
N THR A 500 -24.61 25.34 -17.41
CA THR A 500 -25.94 25.36 -16.78
C THR A 500 -26.14 24.17 -15.84
N LEU A 501 -25.81 22.94 -16.28
CA LEU A 501 -25.89 21.75 -15.42
C LEU A 501 -24.93 21.85 -14.24
N LYS A 502 -23.69 22.29 -14.44
CA LYS A 502 -22.71 22.44 -13.34
C LYS A 502 -23.18 23.45 -12.30
N GLU A 503 -23.75 24.57 -12.73
CA GLU A 503 -24.33 25.59 -11.85
C GLU A 503 -25.56 25.05 -11.10
N ALA A 504 -26.46 24.33 -11.79
CA ALA A 504 -27.62 23.71 -11.18
C ALA A 504 -27.22 22.69 -10.11
N LEU A 505 -26.26 21.81 -10.41
CA LEU A 505 -25.69 20.84 -9.46
C LEU A 505 -25.06 21.55 -8.25
N TYR A 506 -24.25 22.59 -8.48
CA TYR A 506 -23.65 23.35 -7.38
C TYR A 506 -24.71 23.98 -6.47
N ASN A 507 -25.75 24.58 -7.04
CA ASN A 507 -26.84 25.18 -6.29
C ASN A 507 -27.65 24.14 -5.51
N ALA A 508 -27.90 22.96 -6.09
CA ALA A 508 -28.56 21.85 -5.40
C ALA A 508 -27.74 21.37 -4.19
N ILE A 509 -26.42 21.19 -4.35
CA ILE A 509 -25.54 20.82 -3.23
C ILE A 509 -25.58 21.89 -2.14
N LYS A 510 -25.50 23.17 -2.53
CA LYS A 510 -25.52 24.28 -1.59
C LYS A 510 -26.85 24.35 -0.81
N ALA A 511 -27.98 24.20 -1.51
CA ALA A 511 -29.30 24.19 -0.89
C ALA A 511 -29.43 23.02 0.09
N TYR A 512 -28.98 21.83 -0.30
CA TYR A 512 -28.94 20.66 0.58
C TYR A 512 -28.13 20.95 1.85
N SER A 513 -26.94 21.55 1.71
CA SER A 513 -26.09 21.86 2.86
C SER A 513 -26.70 22.89 3.81
N GLU A 514 -27.38 23.90 3.26
CA GLU A 514 -28.08 24.93 4.06
C GLU A 514 -29.28 24.33 4.81
N GLU A 515 -30.08 23.49 4.13
CA GLU A 515 -31.25 22.83 4.70
C GLU A 515 -30.90 21.87 5.84
N HIS A 516 -29.81 21.11 5.67
CA HIS A 516 -29.38 20.08 6.62
C HIS A 516 -28.28 20.53 7.59
N GLN A 517 -27.90 21.81 7.54
CA GLN A 517 -26.83 22.41 8.36
C GLN A 517 -25.50 21.65 8.27
N THR A 518 -25.17 21.15 7.08
CA THR A 518 -23.90 20.47 6.81
C THR A 518 -22.85 21.45 6.26
N THR A 519 -21.61 20.98 6.08
CA THR A 519 -20.55 21.81 5.49
C THR A 519 -20.94 22.27 4.08
N SER A 520 -21.05 23.58 3.90
CA SER A 520 -21.34 24.18 2.58
C SER A 520 -20.22 23.86 1.57
N PRO A 521 -20.55 23.61 0.29
CA PRO A 521 -19.55 23.34 -0.72
C PRO A 521 -18.66 24.56 -0.93
N ALA A 522 -17.35 24.34 -1.07
CA ALA A 522 -16.43 25.41 -1.43
C ALA A 522 -16.73 25.87 -2.87
N LYS A 523 -16.99 27.17 -3.05
CA LYS A 523 -17.12 27.75 -4.39
C LYS A 523 -15.77 27.62 -5.11
N ARG A 524 -15.71 26.88 -6.22
CA ARG A 524 -14.54 26.93 -7.10
C ARG A 524 -14.44 28.34 -7.67
N THR A 525 -13.53 29.15 -7.15
CA THR A 525 -13.09 30.33 -7.88
C THR A 525 -12.36 29.81 -9.12
N PRO A 526 -12.77 30.17 -10.36
CA PRO A 526 -11.94 29.85 -11.51
C PRO A 526 -10.55 30.40 -11.22
N THR A 527 -9.53 29.54 -11.28
CA THR A 527 -8.16 29.99 -11.24
C THR A 527 -8.02 30.92 -12.43
N LYS A 528 -8.04 32.24 -12.19
CA LYS A 528 -7.54 33.20 -13.16
C LYS A 528 -6.10 32.79 -13.37
N VAL A 529 -5.83 32.10 -14.48
CA VAL A 529 -4.49 32.11 -15.05
C VAL A 529 -4.26 33.57 -15.36
N ILE A 530 -3.62 34.28 -14.44
CA ILE A 530 -3.03 35.56 -14.73
C ILE A 530 -1.91 35.18 -15.70
N VAL A 531 -2.23 35.19 -16.99
CA VAL A 531 -1.21 35.35 -18.02
C VAL A 531 -0.75 36.79 -17.83
N GLU A 532 0.15 37.00 -16.87
CA GLU A 532 1.01 38.16 -16.90
C GLU A 532 1.79 38.01 -18.19
N GLN A 533 1.38 38.76 -19.21
CA GLN A 533 2.26 39.08 -20.33
C GLN A 533 3.44 39.83 -19.70
N SER A 534 4.45 39.09 -19.25
CA SER A 534 5.73 39.66 -18.91
C SER A 534 6.30 40.23 -20.19
N THR A 535 6.07 41.51 -20.44
CA THR A 535 6.86 42.29 -21.38
C THR A 535 8.31 42.14 -20.94
N SER A 536 9.10 41.46 -21.77
CA SER A 536 10.51 41.21 -21.54
C SER A 536 11.28 42.54 -21.60
N THR A 537 11.38 43.25 -20.48
CA THR A 537 12.19 44.47 -20.40
C THR A 537 13.03 44.55 -19.13
N ALA A 538 13.15 43.45 -18.36
CA ALA A 538 13.90 43.44 -17.10
C ALA A 538 15.10 42.47 -17.04
N CYS A 539 15.44 41.78 -18.14
CA CYS A 539 16.62 40.90 -18.20
C CYS A 539 17.68 41.34 -19.23
N ARG A 540 17.79 42.64 -19.52
CA ARG A 540 18.85 43.19 -20.41
C ARG A 540 19.78 44.24 -19.80
N ASN A 541 19.60 44.64 -18.55
CA ASN A 541 20.37 45.75 -17.96
C ASN A 541 21.31 45.32 -16.82
N LEU A 542 22.03 44.21 -16.97
CA LEU A 542 23.09 43.80 -16.02
C LEU A 542 24.33 43.20 -16.70
N MET A 543 24.64 43.59 -17.95
CA MET A 543 25.90 43.18 -18.59
C MET A 543 26.70 44.26 -19.31
N ASP A 544 26.25 45.51 -19.38
CA ASP A 544 26.99 46.55 -20.11
C ASP A 544 27.04 47.87 -19.33
N GLU A 545 27.86 47.94 -18.29
CA GLU A 545 28.53 49.19 -17.86
C GLU A 545 29.80 48.82 -17.09
N GLU A 546 30.93 48.68 -17.78
CA GLU A 546 32.20 49.29 -17.37
C GLU A 546 33.02 49.55 -18.65
N GLY A 547 33.08 50.82 -19.01
CA GLY A 547 33.90 51.31 -20.11
C GLY A 547 35.37 51.42 -19.71
N VAL A 548 36.21 50.80 -20.53
CA VAL A 548 37.47 51.31 -21.10
C VAL A 548 38.33 52.25 -20.25
N ASP A 549 39.51 51.76 -19.87
CA ASP A 549 40.78 52.45 -20.08
C ASP A 549 41.90 51.41 -20.29
N GLY A 550 42.66 51.53 -21.38
CA GLY A 550 43.96 50.86 -21.57
C GLY A 550 45.08 51.91 -21.55
N PRO A 551 46.34 51.60 -21.92
CA PRO A 551 47.02 50.31 -22.06
C PRO A 551 48.36 50.27 -21.28
N SER A 552 48.98 49.10 -21.11
CA SER A 552 50.44 49.02 -20.99
C SER A 552 50.98 47.66 -21.39
N ALA A 553 51.94 47.70 -22.33
CA ALA A 553 52.73 46.58 -22.80
C ALA A 553 53.75 46.13 -21.74
N HIS A 554 54.10 44.84 -21.71
CA HIS A 554 55.50 44.38 -21.64
C HIS A 554 55.59 42.84 -21.81
N GLN A 555 56.28 42.47 -22.88
CA GLN A 555 57.32 41.43 -23.03
C GLN A 555 57.27 40.12 -22.20
N GLU A 556 57.27 39.01 -22.97
CA GLU A 556 58.35 38.01 -23.03
C GLU A 556 59.03 37.55 -21.71
N GLN A 557 58.85 36.27 -21.34
CA GLN A 557 59.90 35.22 -21.33
C GLN A 557 59.47 33.96 -20.55
N GLN A 558 59.81 32.80 -21.10
CA GLN A 558 59.68 31.46 -20.50
C GLN A 558 60.78 31.19 -19.42
N PRO A 559 61.11 29.93 -19.06
CA PRO A 559 60.43 29.00 -18.13
C PRO A 559 61.39 28.51 -17.01
N SER A 560 60.90 27.79 -15.98
CA SER A 560 61.75 26.84 -15.22
C SER A 560 60.87 25.85 -14.44
N SER A 561 61.00 24.54 -14.71
CA SER A 561 61.74 23.53 -13.93
C SER A 561 61.06 23.20 -12.58
N SER A 562 60.84 21.97 -12.12
CA SER A 562 61.50 20.69 -12.36
C SER A 562 60.70 19.56 -11.66
N ARG A 563 60.90 18.30 -12.11
CA ARG A 563 60.91 17.02 -11.36
C ARG A 563 59.78 16.74 -10.32
N SER A 564 59.13 15.58 -10.26
CA SER A 564 59.53 14.22 -10.63
C SER A 564 58.31 13.30 -10.71
N GLN A 565 58.49 12.24 -11.50
CA GLN A 565 57.53 11.20 -11.83
C GLN A 565 57.27 10.23 -10.67
N ARG A 566 56.04 9.71 -10.61
CA ARG A 566 55.68 8.28 -10.54
C ARG A 566 54.17 8.17 -10.78
N SER A 567 53.59 7.19 -11.47
CA SER A 567 54.02 6.23 -12.47
C SER A 567 52.75 5.43 -12.81
N ARG A 568 52.32 5.47 -14.09
CA ARG A 568 51.68 4.39 -14.90
C ARG A 568 50.30 3.85 -14.41
N ARG A 569 49.24 3.71 -15.21
CA ARG A 569 49.10 3.42 -16.66
C ARG A 569 47.79 4.01 -17.24
N ASN A 570 47.93 4.72 -18.36
CA ASN A 570 46.98 4.88 -19.49
C ASN A 570 47.08 3.61 -20.39
N ALA A 571 46.20 3.18 -21.30
CA ALA A 571 44.90 3.56 -21.90
C ALA A 571 44.56 2.36 -22.88
N PRO A 572 43.83 2.46 -24.03
CA PRO A 572 42.80 3.40 -24.50
C PRO A 572 41.54 2.74 -25.14
N ILE A 573 40.50 3.54 -25.31
CA ILE A 573 39.44 3.39 -26.32
C ILE A 573 39.91 4.13 -27.58
N PRO A 574 39.77 3.60 -28.81
CA PRO A 574 39.86 4.39 -30.02
C PRO A 574 38.47 4.83 -30.55
N LYS A 575 38.41 6.09 -30.98
CA LYS A 575 37.31 6.70 -31.73
C LYS A 575 37.57 6.61 -33.25
N ARG A 576 36.44 6.58 -33.98
CA ARG A 576 36.15 7.12 -35.33
C ARG A 576 36.78 6.46 -36.56
N PHE A 577 35.92 6.12 -37.52
CA PHE A 577 35.82 6.82 -38.81
C PHE A 577 34.37 6.76 -39.35
N GLN A 578 33.90 7.86 -39.94
CA GLN A 578 32.68 8.01 -40.74
C GLN A 578 32.96 7.53 -42.17
N GLU A 579 31.96 6.99 -42.86
CA GLU A 579 31.33 7.56 -44.08
C GLU A 579 30.47 6.51 -44.81
N ASP A 580 29.21 6.91 -45.02
CA ASP A 580 28.32 6.76 -46.19
C ASP A 580 28.18 5.44 -46.95
N GLY A 581 26.91 5.01 -47.08
CA GLY A 581 26.44 4.05 -48.07
C GLY A 581 25.08 3.45 -47.69
N GLU A 582 24.00 3.94 -48.30
CA GLU A 582 22.68 3.28 -48.29
C GLU A 582 22.78 1.80 -48.73
N PRO A 583 21.84 0.94 -48.31
CA PRO A 583 20.98 0.39 -49.35
C PRO A 583 19.53 0.05 -48.96
N GLN A 584 18.74 -0.03 -50.03
CA GLN A 584 17.36 -0.44 -50.19
C GLN A 584 17.02 -1.81 -49.57
N LEU A 585 15.84 -1.91 -48.95
CA LEU A 585 15.22 -3.17 -48.53
C LEU A 585 14.35 -3.75 -49.66
N GLN A 586 14.76 -4.90 -50.19
CA GLN A 586 13.90 -5.83 -50.94
C GLN A 586 13.66 -7.12 -50.15
N THR A 587 12.55 -7.75 -50.49
CA THR A 587 11.75 -8.71 -49.73
C THR A 587 12.04 -10.18 -50.08
N THR A 588 11.87 -11.06 -49.08
CA THR A 588 11.45 -12.49 -49.14
C THR A 588 12.47 -13.57 -49.61
N PRO A 589 12.16 -14.88 -49.51
CA PRO A 589 12.24 -15.71 -48.29
C PRO A 589 13.08 -17.00 -48.51
N LEU A 590 13.44 -17.74 -47.45
CA LEU A 590 14.11 -19.05 -47.60
C LEU A 590 13.42 -20.18 -46.84
N THR A 591 13.10 -21.20 -47.61
CA THR A 591 12.48 -22.49 -47.29
C THR A 591 13.54 -23.58 -47.08
N THR A 592 13.23 -24.54 -46.19
CA THR A 592 13.56 -26.00 -46.15
C THR A 592 15.01 -26.44 -46.45
N ARG A 593 15.64 -27.37 -45.71
CA ARG A 593 15.33 -28.82 -45.73
C ARG A 593 16.29 -29.60 -44.81
N THR A 594 15.81 -30.76 -44.40
CA THR A 594 16.35 -31.83 -43.54
C THR A 594 17.33 -32.80 -44.23
N ARG A 595 18.18 -33.48 -43.42
CA ARG A 595 18.72 -34.87 -43.55
C ARG A 595 19.12 -35.33 -42.12
N GLY A 596 18.64 -36.43 -41.52
CA GLY A 596 18.81 -37.87 -41.84
C GLY A 596 20.11 -38.39 -41.17
N VAL A 597 20.21 -39.48 -40.38
CA VAL A 597 19.68 -40.86 -40.55
C VAL A 597 19.94 -41.73 -39.28
N GLN A 598 18.89 -42.50 -38.89
CA GLN A 598 18.74 -43.89 -38.38
C GLN A 598 19.81 -44.68 -37.58
N LYS A 599 19.30 -45.54 -36.65
CA LYS A 599 19.30 -47.04 -36.68
C LYS A 599 18.37 -47.61 -35.57
N THR A 600 17.21 -48.25 -35.87
CA THR A 600 16.91 -49.71 -36.00
C THR A 600 17.14 -50.52 -34.72
N PHE A 601 16.21 -51.26 -34.08
CA PHE A 601 15.37 -52.44 -34.43
C PHE A 601 14.33 -52.64 -33.27
N SER A 602 13.31 -53.51 -33.22
CA SER A 602 12.31 -54.12 -34.10
C SER A 602 11.44 -55.05 -33.22
N LYS A 603 10.13 -55.17 -33.51
CA LYS A 603 9.24 -56.37 -33.37
C LYS A 603 9.04 -57.00 -31.97
N SER A 604 7.91 -57.58 -31.54
CA SER A 604 6.59 -57.89 -32.14
C SER A 604 5.65 -58.55 -31.12
N ARG A 605 4.33 -58.34 -31.34
CA ARG A 605 3.19 -59.30 -31.35
C ARG A 605 2.51 -59.84 -30.06
N SER A 606 1.17 -59.84 -30.20
CA SER A 606 0.12 -60.78 -29.74
C SER A 606 -0.15 -60.92 -28.23
N GLY A 607 -1.38 -61.02 -27.71
CA GLY A 607 -2.72 -61.15 -28.29
C GLY A 607 -3.57 -62.14 -27.48
N ARG A 608 -4.58 -61.63 -26.72
CA ARG A 608 -5.89 -62.24 -26.31
C ARG A 608 -5.88 -63.58 -25.49
N PRO A 609 -7.04 -64.11 -24.99
CA PRO A 609 -8.27 -63.52 -24.39
C PRO A 609 -8.85 -64.35 -23.19
N LEU A 610 -10.03 -63.93 -22.64
CA LEU A 610 -11.22 -64.71 -22.15
C LEU A 610 -11.85 -64.07 -20.87
N ARG A 611 -13.08 -63.51 -20.89
CA ARG A 611 -14.45 -64.09 -20.72
C ARG A 611 -14.69 -64.71 -19.33
N ASN A 612 -15.71 -64.34 -18.54
CA ASN A 612 -17.17 -64.55 -18.72
C ASN A 612 -17.97 -63.73 -17.65
N LYS A 613 -19.06 -63.01 -18.00
CA LYS A 613 -20.53 -63.32 -17.88
C LYS A 613 -21.09 -63.28 -16.42
N VAL A 614 -22.33 -62.87 -16.05
CA VAL A 614 -23.64 -62.41 -16.62
C VAL A 614 -24.49 -62.01 -15.37
N SER A 615 -25.32 -60.95 -15.33
CA SER A 615 -26.81 -60.86 -15.53
C SER A 615 -27.27 -59.44 -15.09
N ALA A 616 -28.08 -58.59 -15.75
CA ALA A 616 -29.37 -58.65 -16.47
C ALA A 616 -30.63 -58.43 -15.59
N SER A 617 -31.25 -57.23 -15.69
CA SER A 617 -32.71 -56.88 -15.64
C SER A 617 -32.87 -55.34 -15.53
N LEU A 618 -33.29 -54.55 -16.53
CA LEU A 618 -34.63 -54.27 -17.16
C LEU A 618 -35.69 -53.57 -16.27
N SER A 619 -36.03 -52.31 -16.63
CA SER A 619 -37.36 -51.61 -16.66
C SER A 619 -37.13 -50.07 -16.46
N ALA A 620 -37.28 -49.16 -17.43
CA ALA A 620 -38.45 -48.66 -18.19
C ALA A 620 -39.30 -47.59 -17.46
N GLU A 621 -39.39 -46.40 -18.09
CA GLU A 621 -40.44 -45.34 -18.05
C GLU A 621 -40.70 -44.62 -16.71
N SER A 622 -41.09 -43.34 -16.61
CA SER A 622 -41.96 -42.50 -17.45
C SER A 622 -41.77 -40.98 -17.18
N GLU A 623 -42.42 -40.20 -18.04
CA GLU A 623 -42.43 -38.75 -18.24
C GLU A 623 -42.98 -37.86 -17.09
N SER A 624 -42.62 -36.58 -17.24
CA SER A 624 -43.17 -35.25 -16.90
C SER A 624 -44.68 -35.11 -16.55
N PRO A 625 -45.20 -33.92 -16.15
CA PRO A 625 -45.02 -32.60 -16.80
C PRO A 625 -44.02 -31.66 -16.14
#